data_AF-A0A356QJ87-F1
#
_entry.id   AF-A0A356QJ87-F1
#
_cell.length_a   1.000
_cell.length_b   1.000
_cell.length_c   1.000
_cell.angle_alpha   90.00
_cell.angle_beta   90.00
_cell.angle_gamma   90.00
#
_symmetry.space_group_name_H-M   'P 1'
#
loop_
_entity.id
_entity.type
_entity.pdbx_description
1 polymer ?
#
loop_
_entity_poly.entity_id
_entity_poly.type
_entity_poly.pdbx_seq_one_letter_code
_entity_poly.pdbx_strand_id
1 'polypeptide(L)'
;VASGECNLAVANHYYYVRLLHSDDATEREAARKVGVIFPNQDDRGTHVNVGGAGLVANAQNPENGIRFLEFLASDQAQEVLAERNYEFPVVEGVKKNPVLESWGDFAKDDINISILGENNPEAVRIFDRVSWR
;
A
#
# COMPACT_ATOMS: atom_id res chain seq x y z
N VAL A 1 -4.12 18.73 -3.93
CA VAL A 1 -5.31 18.61 -3.03
C VAL A 1 -5.21 19.57 -1.85
N ALA A 2 -4.23 19.43 -0.96
CA ALA A 2 -4.11 20.31 0.21
C ALA A 2 -4.00 21.83 -0.10
N SER A 3 -3.46 22.19 -1.26
CA SER A 3 -3.38 23.56 -1.77
C SER A 3 -4.71 24.12 -2.31
N GLY A 4 -5.73 23.27 -2.49
CA GLY A 4 -6.98 23.63 -3.15
C GLY A 4 -6.97 23.54 -4.69
N GLU A 5 -5.84 23.18 -5.31
CA GLU A 5 -5.73 23.07 -6.77
C GLU A 5 -6.62 21.98 -7.38
N CYS A 6 -6.82 20.87 -6.65
CA CYS A 6 -7.73 19.78 -7.00
C CYS A 6 -8.50 19.33 -5.76
N ASN A 7 -9.75 18.87 -5.93
CA ASN A 7 -10.57 18.39 -4.80
C ASN A 7 -10.27 16.94 -4.38
N LEU A 8 -9.75 16.10 -5.28
CA LEU A 8 -9.51 14.68 -5.06
C LEU A 8 -8.24 14.24 -5.80
N ALA A 9 -7.57 13.23 -5.26
CA ALA A 9 -6.49 12.51 -5.93
C ALA A 9 -6.53 11.03 -5.53
N VAL A 10 -5.93 10.17 -6.36
CA VAL A 10 -5.72 8.75 -6.04
C VAL A 10 -4.25 8.57 -5.68
N ALA A 11 -3.99 8.02 -4.50
CA ALA A 11 -2.63 7.79 -4.01
C ALA A 11 -2.62 6.59 -3.05
N ASN A 12 -1.45 5.98 -2.86
CA ASN A 12 -1.30 4.93 -1.85
C ASN A 12 -1.42 5.52 -0.45
N HIS A 13 -2.13 4.79 0.43
CA HIS A 13 -2.44 5.22 1.79
C HIS A 13 -1.19 5.61 2.61
N TYR A 14 -0.10 4.87 2.49
CA TYR A 14 1.10 5.08 3.29
C TYR A 14 1.78 6.43 3.03
N TYR A 15 1.55 7.07 1.87
CA TYR A 15 2.04 8.43 1.63
C TYR A 15 1.35 9.45 2.53
N TYR A 16 0.04 9.30 2.75
CA TYR A 16 -0.71 10.17 3.66
C TYR A 16 -0.18 10.04 5.10
N VAL A 17 0.00 8.80 5.56
CA VAL A 17 0.53 8.53 6.91
C VAL A 17 1.96 9.06 7.05
N ARG A 18 2.80 8.89 6.02
CA ARG A 18 4.16 9.45 6.00
C ARG A 18 4.16 10.96 6.17
N LEU A 19 3.27 11.69 5.49
CA LEU A 19 3.17 13.14 5.64
C LEU A 19 2.70 13.55 7.04
N LEU A 20 1.80 12.78 7.67
CA LEU A 20 1.39 13.03 9.06
C LEU A 20 2.55 12.87 10.06
N HIS A 21 3.50 11.97 9.77
CA HIS A 21 4.68 11.69 10.58
C HIS A 21 5.96 12.39 10.09
N SER A 22 5.87 13.28 9.09
CA SER A 22 7.04 13.98 8.56
C SER A 22 7.70 14.87 9.62
N ASP A 23 9.01 15.05 9.54
CA ASP A 23 9.74 16.05 10.34
C ASP A 23 9.44 17.49 9.88
N ASP A 24 9.00 17.67 8.63
CA ASP A 24 8.58 18.97 8.09
C ASP A 24 7.16 19.34 8.56
N ALA A 25 7.04 20.47 9.26
CA ALA A 25 5.77 20.97 9.76
C ALA A 25 4.77 21.33 8.64
N THR A 26 5.27 21.78 7.48
CA THR A 26 4.44 22.15 6.33
C THR A 26 3.81 20.93 5.67
N GLU A 27 4.53 19.80 5.63
CA GLU A 27 4.01 18.52 5.15
C GLU A 27 2.91 17.98 6.10
N ARG A 28 3.16 18.02 7.41
CA ARG A 28 2.14 17.63 8.41
C ARG A 28 0.88 18.48 8.30
N GLU A 29 1.03 19.79 8.09
CA GLU A 29 -0.09 20.70 7.92
C GLU A 29 -0.85 20.43 6.61
N ALA A 30 -0.15 20.12 5.52
CA ALA A 30 -0.78 19.73 4.27
C ALA A 30 -1.60 18.44 4.41
N ALA A 31 -1.08 17.43 5.13
CA ALA A 31 -1.80 16.19 5.37
C ALA A 31 -3.08 16.40 6.20
N ARG A 32 -3.06 17.26 7.22
CA ARG A 32 -4.24 17.56 8.04
C ARG A 32 -5.37 18.26 7.29
N LYS A 33 -5.08 18.87 6.14
CA LYS A 33 -6.08 19.53 5.28
C LYS A 33 -6.85 18.56 4.37
N VAL A 34 -6.46 17.29 4.33
CA VAL A 34 -7.07 16.29 3.45
C VAL A 34 -7.48 15.04 4.23
N GLY A 35 -8.51 14.36 3.73
CA GLY A 35 -9.00 13.09 4.29
C GLY A 35 -8.70 11.91 3.36
N VAL A 36 -8.92 10.71 3.88
CA VAL A 36 -8.79 9.44 3.14
C VAL A 36 -10.19 8.86 2.91
N ILE A 37 -10.43 8.33 1.71
CA ILE A 37 -11.65 7.62 1.34
C ILE A 37 -11.25 6.23 0.85
N PHE A 38 -11.83 5.18 1.45
CA PHE A 38 -11.75 3.81 0.95
C PHE A 38 -12.92 3.59 -0.02
N PRO A 39 -12.70 3.49 -1.34
CA PRO A 39 -13.80 3.35 -2.30
C PRO A 39 -14.41 1.94 -2.29
N ASN A 40 -15.55 1.80 -2.97
CA ASN A 40 -16.20 0.51 -3.30
C ASN A 40 -16.61 -0.35 -2.09
N GLN A 41 -16.91 0.26 -0.94
CA GLN A 41 -17.23 -0.47 0.31
C GLN A 41 -18.53 -1.28 0.27
N ASP A 42 -19.49 -0.89 -0.57
CA ASP A 42 -20.77 -1.60 -0.76
C ASP A 42 -20.75 -2.54 -2.00
N ASP A 43 -19.57 -2.83 -2.54
CA ASP A 43 -19.35 -3.59 -3.77
C ASP A 43 -18.10 -4.49 -3.59
N ARG A 44 -17.22 -4.62 -4.59
CA ARG A 44 -16.00 -5.42 -4.56
C ARG A 44 -14.98 -5.05 -3.47
N GLY A 45 -15.08 -3.90 -2.82
CA GLY A 45 -14.08 -3.41 -1.87
C GLY A 45 -12.98 -2.52 -2.49
N THR A 46 -12.15 -1.93 -1.64
CA THR A 46 -11.04 -1.07 -2.05
C THR A 46 -9.93 -1.90 -2.68
N HIS A 47 -9.43 -1.43 -3.83
CA HIS A 47 -8.25 -2.00 -4.46
C HIS A 47 -7.05 -1.99 -3.50
N VAL A 48 -6.46 -3.17 -3.29
CA VAL A 48 -5.22 -3.36 -2.54
C VAL A 48 -4.12 -3.89 -3.43
N ASN A 49 -2.89 -3.53 -3.10
CA ASN A 49 -1.67 -4.00 -3.76
C ASN A 49 -0.64 -4.35 -2.67
N VAL A 50 0.47 -4.99 -3.03
CA VAL A 50 1.44 -5.52 -2.05
C VAL A 50 2.88 -5.12 -2.37
N GLY A 51 3.67 -4.96 -1.32
CA GLY A 51 5.12 -5.16 -1.40
C GLY A 51 5.42 -6.66 -1.46
N GLY A 52 6.00 -7.13 -2.56
CA GLY A 52 6.33 -8.53 -2.78
C GLY A 52 7.82 -8.81 -2.79
N ALA A 53 8.20 -10.05 -2.49
CA ALA A 53 9.56 -10.54 -2.64
C ALA A 53 9.55 -11.97 -3.20
N GLY A 54 10.64 -12.37 -3.86
CA GLY A 54 10.78 -13.69 -4.44
C GLY A 54 12.23 -14.11 -4.53
N LEU A 55 12.47 -15.42 -4.57
CA LEU A 55 13.81 -15.97 -4.75
C LEU A 55 14.17 -15.97 -6.23
N VAL A 56 15.32 -15.38 -6.58
CA VAL A 56 15.84 -15.43 -7.94
C VAL A 56 16.21 -16.86 -8.30
N ALA A 57 15.86 -17.30 -9.52
CA ALA A 57 16.04 -18.69 -9.98
C ALA A 57 17.48 -19.23 -9.82
N ASN A 58 18.49 -18.38 -9.98
CA ASN A 58 19.90 -18.73 -9.88
C ASN A 58 20.57 -18.20 -8.61
N ALA A 59 19.81 -18.05 -7.51
CA ALA A 59 20.35 -17.57 -6.24
C ALA A 59 21.50 -18.46 -5.76
N GLN A 60 22.65 -17.86 -5.44
CA GLN A 60 23.84 -18.58 -4.97
C GLN A 60 23.67 -19.14 -3.55
N ASN A 61 22.74 -18.57 -2.77
CA ASN A 61 22.43 -18.99 -1.40
C ASN A 61 20.91 -19.19 -1.25
N PRO A 62 20.32 -20.22 -1.89
CA PRO A 62 18.87 -20.38 -1.95
C PRO A 62 18.25 -20.59 -0.56
N GLU A 63 18.90 -21.36 0.30
CA GLU A 63 18.43 -21.62 1.67
C GLU A 63 18.31 -20.33 2.50
N ASN A 64 19.33 -19.46 2.45
CA ASN A 64 19.27 -18.17 3.15
C ASN A 64 18.26 -17.21 2.52
N GLY A 65 18.05 -17.29 1.21
CA GLY A 65 17.00 -16.54 0.53
C GLY A 65 15.60 -16.96 1.01
N ILE A 66 15.34 -18.25 1.16
CA ILE A 66 14.09 -18.77 1.72
C ILE A 66 13.91 -18.29 3.16
N ARG A 67 14.94 -18.44 4.01
CA ARG A 67 14.91 -17.95 5.40
C ARG A 67 14.65 -16.45 5.50
N PHE A 68 15.12 -15.67 4.54
CA PHE A 68 14.85 -14.24 4.49
C PHE A 68 13.38 -13.94 4.13
N LEU A 69 12.79 -14.67 3.18
CA LEU A 69 11.37 -14.54 2.85
C LEU A 69 10.48 -14.95 4.03
N GLU A 70 10.82 -16.04 4.71
CA GLU A 70 10.17 -16.47 5.95
C GLU A 70 10.28 -15.41 7.05
N PHE A 71 11.46 -14.80 7.21
CA PHE A 71 11.66 -13.69 8.13
C PHE A 71 10.77 -12.49 7.79
N LEU A 72 10.68 -12.08 6.52
CA LEU A 72 9.79 -10.99 6.10
C LEU A 72 8.32 -11.27 6.40
N ALA A 73 7.92 -12.54 6.41
CA ALA A 73 6.57 -12.99 6.76
C ALA A 73 6.39 -13.31 8.26
N SER A 74 7.37 -13.00 9.12
CA SER A 74 7.24 -13.16 10.57
C SER A 74 6.57 -11.94 11.21
N ASP A 75 5.92 -12.15 12.36
CA ASP A 75 5.30 -11.07 13.16
C ASP A 75 6.27 -9.92 13.42
N GLN A 76 7.52 -10.24 13.77
CA GLN A 76 8.56 -9.26 14.06
C GLN A 76 8.86 -8.35 12.86
N ALA A 77 9.05 -8.93 11.66
CA ALA A 77 9.34 -8.13 10.48
C ALA A 77 8.13 -7.32 10.04
N GLN A 78 6.93 -7.92 10.12
CA GLN A 78 5.68 -7.24 9.78
C GLN A 78 5.38 -6.07 10.70
N GLU A 79 5.66 -6.17 12.00
CA GLU A 79 5.53 -5.05 12.95
C GLU A 79 6.46 -3.90 12.58
N VAL A 80 7.73 -4.18 12.25
CA VAL A 80 8.68 -3.16 11.80
C VAL A 80 8.21 -2.49 10.51
N LEU A 81 7.71 -3.26 9.54
CA LEU A 81 7.22 -2.74 8.26
C LEU A 81 5.98 -1.87 8.45
N ALA A 82 5.02 -2.31 9.27
CA ALA A 82 3.81 -1.55 9.57
C ALA A 82 4.11 -0.23 10.30
N GLU A 83 5.07 -0.25 11.23
CA GLU A 83 5.47 0.92 12.02
C GLU A 83 6.28 1.93 11.20
N ARG A 84 7.19 1.46 10.34
CA ARG A 84 8.18 2.33 9.65
C ARG A 84 7.79 2.72 8.24
N ASN A 85 7.11 1.82 7.52
CA ASN A 85 6.68 2.09 6.16
C ASN A 85 5.20 2.48 6.07
N TYR A 86 4.47 2.39 7.19
CA TYR A 86 3.06 2.77 7.30
C TYR A 86 2.13 1.97 6.36
N GLU A 87 2.53 0.74 6.05
CA GLU A 87 1.72 -0.21 5.28
C GLU A 87 0.90 -1.11 6.20
N PHE A 88 -0.16 -1.72 5.67
CA PHE A 88 -0.88 -2.77 6.39
C PHE A 88 -0.06 -4.07 6.41
N PRO A 89 0.13 -4.71 7.57
CA PRO A 89 0.77 -6.01 7.64
C PRO A 89 -0.12 -7.07 6.94
N VAL A 90 0.52 -8.05 6.33
CA VAL A 90 -0.17 -9.19 5.68
C VAL A 90 -0.42 -10.34 6.64
N VAL A 91 0.31 -10.39 7.76
CA VAL A 91 0.13 -11.37 8.82
C VAL A 91 -0.96 -10.90 9.78
N GLU A 92 -1.95 -11.75 10.03
CA GLU A 92 -3.05 -11.46 10.94
C GLU A 92 -2.57 -11.29 12.39
N GLY A 93 -3.20 -10.37 13.12
CA GLY A 93 -2.88 -10.11 14.52
C GLY A 93 -1.66 -9.21 14.77
N VAL A 94 -0.86 -8.92 13.74
CA VAL A 94 0.25 -7.95 13.85
C VAL A 94 -0.30 -6.55 14.07
N LYS A 95 0.29 -5.85 15.05
CA LYS A 95 -0.08 -4.48 15.40
C LYS A 95 0.17 -3.53 14.24
N LYS A 96 -0.77 -2.61 14.01
CA LYS A 96 -0.68 -1.59 12.96
C LYS A 96 -0.21 -0.27 13.58
N ASN A 97 0.28 0.64 12.74
CA ASN A 97 0.47 2.02 13.17
C ASN A 97 -0.87 2.63 13.64
N PRO A 98 -0.91 3.45 14.72
CA PRO A 98 -2.16 4.01 15.26
C PRO A 98 -3.03 4.76 14.26
N VAL A 99 -2.44 5.39 13.23
CA VAL A 99 -3.21 6.04 12.15
C VAL A 99 -3.99 5.01 11.35
N LEU A 100 -3.36 3.88 11.03
CA LEU A 100 -4.02 2.78 10.31
C LEU A 100 -5.10 2.11 11.19
N GLU A 101 -4.86 1.97 12.49
CA GLU A 101 -5.87 1.48 13.43
C GLU A 101 -7.08 2.42 13.51
N SER A 102 -6.85 3.74 13.46
CA SER A 102 -7.93 4.74 13.52
C SER A 102 -8.90 4.69 12.34
N TRP A 103 -8.50 4.09 11.22
CA TRP A 103 -9.35 3.89 10.04
C TRP A 103 -10.30 2.70 10.18
N GLY A 104 -10.11 1.85 11.19
CA GLY A 104 -10.91 0.65 11.40
C GLY A 104 -10.77 -0.36 10.26
N ASP A 105 -11.76 -1.25 10.17
CA ASP A 105 -11.84 -2.23 9.10
C ASP A 105 -12.56 -1.64 7.88
N PHE A 106 -12.06 -1.96 6.69
CA PHE A 106 -12.65 -1.60 5.42
C PHE A 106 -12.63 -2.83 4.49
N ALA A 107 -13.63 -2.94 3.63
CA ALA A 107 -13.69 -4.00 2.63
C ALA A 107 -12.54 -3.83 1.63
N LYS A 108 -11.78 -4.91 1.43
CA LYS A 108 -10.67 -5.00 0.47
C LYS A 108 -11.14 -5.84 -0.71
N ASP A 109 -10.73 -5.42 -1.90
CA ASP A 109 -10.90 -6.21 -3.12
C ASP A 109 -10.13 -7.53 -3.00
N ASP A 110 -10.82 -8.65 -3.23
CA ASP A 110 -10.33 -10.01 -2.98
C ASP A 110 -9.75 -10.70 -4.23
N ILE A 111 -9.61 -9.96 -5.33
CA ILE A 111 -8.94 -10.45 -6.53
C ILE A 111 -7.53 -10.98 -6.24
N ASN A 112 -7.14 -12.04 -6.94
CA ASN A 112 -5.76 -12.48 -6.92
C ASN A 112 -4.86 -11.41 -7.58
N ILE A 113 -3.78 -11.02 -6.91
CA ILE A 113 -2.89 -9.98 -7.40
C ILE A 113 -2.23 -10.31 -8.75
N SER A 114 -2.13 -11.59 -9.11
CA SER A 114 -1.62 -12.02 -10.43
C SER A 114 -2.46 -11.44 -11.57
N ILE A 115 -3.77 -11.28 -11.36
CA ILE A 115 -4.70 -10.70 -12.34
C ILE A 115 -4.28 -9.27 -12.72
N LEU A 116 -3.68 -8.51 -11.80
CA LEU A 116 -3.16 -7.18 -12.12
C LEU A 116 -1.99 -7.25 -13.11
N GLY A 117 -1.11 -8.24 -12.96
CA GLY A 117 0.00 -8.48 -13.87
C GLY A 117 -0.47 -8.98 -15.24
N GLU A 118 -1.42 -9.91 -15.26
CA GLU A 118 -2.02 -10.43 -16.49
C GLU A 118 -2.71 -9.34 -17.31
N ASN A 119 -3.38 -8.39 -16.65
CA ASN A 119 -4.08 -7.28 -17.29
C ASN A 119 -3.22 -6.04 -17.54
N ASN A 120 -1.97 -6.01 -17.07
CA ASN A 120 -1.10 -4.84 -17.20
C ASN A 120 -0.95 -4.36 -18.67
N PRO A 121 -0.73 -5.24 -19.67
CA PRO A 121 -0.61 -4.79 -21.06
C PRO A 121 -1.88 -4.11 -21.58
N GLU A 122 -3.06 -4.58 -21.17
CA GLU A 122 -4.32 -3.96 -21.60
C GLU A 122 -4.56 -2.62 -20.90
N ALA A 123 -4.28 -2.54 -19.59
CA ALA A 123 -4.36 -1.29 -18.84
C ALA A 123 -3.48 -0.19 -19.47
N VAL A 124 -2.24 -0.53 -19.85
CA VAL A 124 -1.32 0.40 -20.52
C VAL A 124 -1.88 0.88 -21.87
N ARG A 125 -2.47 -0.01 -22.69
CA ARG A 125 -3.12 0.39 -23.95
C ARG A 125 -4.31 1.31 -23.73
N ILE A 126 -5.08 1.10 -22.66
CA ILE A 126 -6.19 1.98 -22.30
C ILE A 126 -5.67 3.36 -21.94
N PHE A 127 -4.66 3.46 -21.06
CA PHE A 127 -4.05 4.74 -20.68
C PHE A 127 -3.50 5.52 -21.88
N ASP A 128 -2.80 4.84 -22.78
CA ASP A 128 -2.31 5.43 -24.04
C ASP A 128 -3.46 5.96 -24.90
N ARG A 129 -4.50 5.14 -25.13
CA ARG A 129 -5.65 5.50 -25.97
C ARG A 129 -6.43 6.70 -25.43
N VAL A 130 -6.51 6.86 -24.12
CA VAL A 130 -7.17 8.02 -23.49
C VAL A 130 -6.21 9.18 -23.21
N SER A 131 -4.96 9.09 -23.67
CA SER A 131 -3.92 10.11 -23.51
C SER A 131 -3.67 10.49 -22.04
N TRP A 132 -3.78 9.52 -21.12
CA TRP A 132 -3.37 9.71 -19.74
C TRP A 132 -1.84 9.82 -19.70
N ARG A 133 -1.34 10.97 -19.22
CA ARG A 133 0.09 11.28 -19.08
C ARG A 133 0.61 11.10 -17.67
#